data_AF-A0A1L6I8N9-F1
#
_entry.id   AF-A0A1L6I8N9-F1
#
_cell.length_a   1.000
_cell.length_b   1.000
_cell.length_c   1.000
_cell.angle_alpha   90.00
_cell.angle_beta   90.00
_cell.angle_gamma   90.00
#
_symmetry.space_group_name_H-M   'P 1'
#
loop_
_entity.id
_entity.type
_entity.pdbx_description
1 polymer ?
#
loop_
_entity_poly.entity_id
_entity_poly.type
_entity_poly.pdbx_seq_one_letter_code
_entity_poly.pdbx_strand_id
1 'polypeptide(L)'
;MSVAAQIVVAAQTAAANSVPIQRTVSDGPFTVVAGGLGSGETVTMQVQDASGNWQNVPSAIAPQLGSTVPALVMAYPGIFRFAKTATAAAVGVVLYSI
;
A
#
# COMPACT_ATOMS: atom_id res chain seq x y z
N MET A 1 -15.36 12.68 12.75
CA MET A 1 -13.97 12.20 12.96
C MET A 1 -13.82 10.93 12.14
N SER A 2 -13.23 11.01 10.95
CA SER A 2 -12.87 9.81 10.18
C SER A 2 -11.67 9.16 10.88
N VAL A 3 -11.81 7.91 11.29
CA VAL A 3 -10.70 7.14 11.88
C VAL A 3 -9.82 6.68 10.74
N ALA A 4 -8.58 7.15 10.68
CA ALA A 4 -7.61 6.64 9.71
C ALA A 4 -7.35 5.15 10.01
N ALA A 5 -7.66 4.26 9.08
CA ALA A 5 -7.33 2.85 9.27
C ALA A 5 -5.83 2.65 9.06
N GLN A 6 -5.19 2.00 10.02
CA GLN A 6 -3.76 1.74 9.99
C GLN A 6 -3.49 0.46 9.19
N ILE A 7 -2.72 0.58 8.12
CA ILE A 7 -2.24 -0.53 7.30
C ILE A 7 -0.75 -0.71 7.62
N VAL A 8 -0.42 -1.81 8.31
CA VAL A 8 0.96 -2.07 8.74
C VAL A 8 1.64 -3.01 7.76
N VAL A 9 2.81 -2.59 7.26
CA VAL A 9 3.76 -3.47 6.57
C VAL A 9 4.94 -3.68 7.51
N ALA A 10 5.11 -4.91 8.02
CA ALA A 10 6.15 -5.21 9.00
C ALA A 10 7.58 -5.03 8.44
N ALA A 11 8.54 -4.75 9.31
CA ALA A 11 9.97 -4.76 9.01
C ALA A 11 10.41 -6.18 8.60
N GLN A 12 10.91 -6.36 7.38
CA GLN A 12 11.42 -7.67 6.93
C GLN A 12 12.61 -7.47 5.97
N THR A 13 13.61 -8.33 6.07
CA THR A 13 14.78 -8.37 5.17
C THR A 13 14.46 -8.96 3.79
N ALA A 14 13.20 -9.34 3.56
CA ALA A 14 12.62 -9.81 2.31
C ALA A 14 11.35 -9.00 1.98
N ALA A 15 10.75 -9.24 0.80
CA ALA A 15 9.55 -8.53 0.38
C ALA A 15 8.41 -8.75 1.40
N ALA A 16 7.92 -7.64 1.97
CA ALA A 16 6.87 -7.66 2.99
C ALA A 16 5.55 -7.20 2.39
N ASN A 17 4.46 -7.90 2.73
CA ASN A 17 3.12 -7.54 2.32
C ASN A 17 2.30 -7.09 3.53
N SER A 18 1.44 -6.08 3.35
CA SER A 18 0.41 -5.75 4.35
C SER A 18 -0.63 -6.87 4.45
N VAL A 19 -1.41 -6.83 5.52
CA VAL A 19 -2.70 -7.53 5.55
C VAL A 19 -3.57 -6.99 4.41
N PRO A 20 -4.29 -7.85 3.66
CA PRO A 20 -5.22 -7.41 2.63
C PRO A 20 -6.33 -6.53 3.19
N ILE A 21 -6.69 -5.49 2.44
CA ILE A 21 -7.84 -4.63 2.70
C ILE A 21 -8.88 -4.83 1.59
N GLN A 22 -10.14 -4.96 1.97
CA GLN A 22 -11.24 -5.01 1.02
C GLN A 22 -11.89 -3.63 0.92
N ARG A 23 -12.11 -3.16 -0.32
CA ARG A 23 -12.80 -1.91 -0.62
C ARG A 23 -13.94 -2.18 -1.58
N THR A 24 -15.09 -1.62 -1.26
CA THR A 24 -16.32 -1.67 -2.06
C THR A 24 -16.61 -0.31 -2.67
N VAL A 25 -17.53 -0.27 -3.63
CA VAL A 25 -17.97 0.99 -4.24
C VAL A 25 -18.54 1.99 -3.23
N SER A 26 -19.17 1.51 -2.15
CA SER A 26 -19.73 2.36 -1.08
C SER A 26 -18.66 2.98 -0.19
N ASP A 27 -17.46 2.40 -0.14
CA ASP A 27 -16.38 2.94 0.69
C ASP A 27 -15.73 4.18 0.07
N GLY A 28 -15.97 4.42 -1.23
CA GLY A 28 -15.41 5.55 -1.97
C GLY A 28 -13.88 5.52 -2.12
N PRO A 29 -13.30 6.60 -2.66
CA PRO A 29 -11.86 6.71 -2.79
C PRO A 29 -11.18 6.74 -1.41
N PHE A 30 -9.99 6.15 -1.32
CA PHE A 30 -9.14 6.22 -0.15
C PHE A 30 -7.77 6.73 -0.52
N THR A 31 -7.18 7.51 0.38
CA THR A 31 -5.81 8.00 0.22
C THR A 31 -4.89 7.21 1.14
N VAL A 32 -3.80 6.69 0.59
CA VAL A 32 -2.78 5.96 1.35
C VAL A 32 -1.53 6.81 1.45
N VAL A 33 -1.07 7.04 2.68
CA VAL A 33 0.14 7.84 2.95
C VAL A 33 1.23 6.96 3.55
N ALA A 34 2.45 7.06 3.04
CA ALA A 34 3.62 6.37 3.56
C ALA A 34 4.19 7.06 4.80
N GLY A 35 4.04 6.43 5.98
CA GLY A 35 4.74 6.82 7.20
C GLY A 35 6.04 6.04 7.37
N GLY A 36 7.18 6.72 7.21
CA GLY A 36 8.49 6.16 7.61
C GLY A 36 9.18 5.26 6.59
N LEU A 37 9.01 5.51 5.28
CA LEU A 37 9.84 4.85 4.27
C LEU A 37 11.28 5.37 4.33
N GLY A 38 12.25 4.44 4.41
CA GLY A 38 13.66 4.74 4.29
C GLY A 38 14.06 5.18 2.88
N SER A 39 15.25 5.78 2.74
CA SER A 39 15.78 6.19 1.45
C SER A 39 15.95 4.99 0.52
N GLY A 40 15.33 5.04 -0.67
CA GLY A 40 15.35 3.95 -1.66
C GLY A 40 14.34 2.85 -1.40
N GLU A 41 13.57 2.92 -0.31
CA GLU A 41 12.46 2.00 -0.09
C GLU A 41 11.22 2.48 -0.80
N THR A 42 10.47 1.51 -1.32
CA THR A 42 9.25 1.80 -2.06
C THR A 42 8.15 0.82 -1.71
N VAL A 43 6.92 1.30 -1.83
CA VAL A 43 5.72 0.48 -1.60
C VAL A 43 4.86 0.53 -2.85
N THR A 44 4.59 -0.65 -3.40
CA THR A 44 3.71 -0.84 -4.55
C THR A 44 2.39 -1.40 -4.07
N MET A 45 1.29 -0.81 -4.53
CA MET A 45 -0.02 -1.39 -4.31
C MET A 45 -0.24 -2.56 -5.24
N GLN A 46 -0.80 -3.64 -4.70
CA GLN A 46 -1.20 -4.82 -5.43
C GLN A 46 -2.70 -5.02 -5.28
N VAL A 47 -3.33 -5.52 -6.34
CA VAL A 47 -4.74 -5.89 -6.37
C VAL A 47 -4.84 -7.40 -6.56
N GLN A 48 -5.82 -8.01 -5.90
CA GLN A 48 -6.13 -9.42 -6.10
C GLN A 48 -7.06 -9.59 -7.29
N ASP A 49 -6.71 -10.46 -8.23
CA ASP A 49 -7.59 -10.86 -9.32
C ASP A 49 -8.67 -11.86 -8.86
N ALA A 50 -9.62 -12.16 -9.75
CA ALA A 50 -10.72 -13.10 -9.45
C ALA A 50 -10.25 -14.54 -9.19
N SER A 51 -9.02 -14.90 -9.61
CA SER A 51 -8.41 -16.19 -9.37
C SER A 51 -7.59 -16.22 -8.07
N GLY A 52 -7.54 -15.11 -7.34
CA GLY A 52 -6.81 -14.98 -6.07
C GLY A 52 -5.35 -14.61 -6.23
N ASN A 53 -4.86 -14.34 -7.45
CA ASN A 53 -3.47 -13.94 -7.68
C ASN A 53 -3.29 -12.45 -7.44
N TRP A 54 -2.08 -12.09 -7.00
CA TRP A 54 -1.74 -10.70 -6.72
C TRP A 54 -0.99 -10.09 -7.90
N GLN A 55 -1.49 -8.94 -8.36
CA GLN A 55 -0.93 -8.20 -9.48
C GLN A 55 -0.56 -6.79 -9.04
N ASN A 56 0.56 -6.28 -9.55
CA ASN A 56 0.95 -4.89 -9.30
C ASN A 56 -0.03 -3.95 -10.01
N VAL A 57 -0.55 -2.98 -9.27
CA VAL A 57 -1.34 -1.90 -9.88
C VAL A 57 -0.39 -1.05 -10.74
N PRO A 58 -0.73 -0.78 -12.01
CA PRO A 58 0.07 0.08 -12.87
C PRO A 58 0.31 1.46 -12.26
N SER A 59 1.51 2.02 -12.44
CA SER A 59 1.89 3.33 -11.89
C SER A 59 1.02 4.49 -12.39
N ALA A 60 0.41 4.34 -13.57
CA ALA A 60 -0.56 5.29 -14.12
C ALA A 60 -1.88 5.34 -13.34
N ILE A 61 -2.22 4.26 -12.63
CA ILE A 61 -3.43 4.14 -11.80
C ILE A 61 -3.11 4.47 -10.35
N ALA A 62 -2.00 3.95 -9.84
CA ALA A 62 -1.54 4.24 -8.50
C ALA A 62 -0.02 4.38 -8.48
N PRO A 63 0.53 5.56 -8.15
CA PRO A 63 1.96 5.73 -8.08
C PRO A 63 2.55 4.88 -6.97
N GLN A 64 3.79 4.45 -7.18
CA GLN A 64 4.56 3.78 -6.13
C GLN A 64 4.89 4.79 -5.03
N LEU A 65 4.63 4.41 -3.78
CA LEU A 65 4.97 5.24 -2.64
C LEU A 65 6.48 5.18 -2.39
N GLY A 66 7.06 6.32 -2.05
CA GLY A 66 8.49 6.49 -1.76
C GLY A 66 8.74 7.80 -1.02
N SER A 67 10.00 8.12 -0.76
CA SER A 67 10.37 9.37 -0.09
C SER A 67 9.98 10.64 -0.85
N THR A 68 9.89 10.56 -2.19
CA THR A 68 9.48 11.67 -3.07
C THR A 68 8.01 11.66 -3.45
N VAL A 69 7.33 10.52 -3.26
CA VAL A 69 5.90 10.35 -3.54
C VAL A 69 5.27 9.71 -2.30
N PRO A 70 4.90 10.52 -1.29
CA PRO A 70 4.51 10.00 0.01
C PRO A 70 3.04 9.57 0.06
N ALA A 71 2.24 9.83 -0.97
CA ALA A 71 0.83 9.50 -0.97
C ALA A 71 0.33 9.01 -2.34
N LEU A 72 -0.68 8.15 -2.32
CA LEU A 72 -1.46 7.72 -3.49
C LEU A 72 -2.95 7.81 -3.17
N VAL A 73 -3.77 7.98 -4.21
CA VAL A 73 -5.23 7.96 -4.11
C VAL A 73 -5.74 6.82 -4.96
N MET A 74 -6.65 6.01 -4.41
CA MET A 74 -7.27 4.89 -5.12
C MET A 74 -8.78 5.01 -5.05
N ALA A 75 -9.43 4.93 -6.21
CA ALA A 75 -10.89 5.08 -6.34
C ALA A 75 -11.60 3.80 -6.82
N TYR A 76 -10.87 2.71 -7.03
CA TYR A 76 -11.43 1.46 -7.52
C TYR A 76 -11.78 0.51 -6.37
N PRO A 77 -12.91 -0.22 -6.46
CA PRO A 77 -13.21 -1.31 -5.55
C PRO A 77 -12.29 -2.51 -5.84
N GLY A 78 -12.02 -3.31 -4.80
CA GLY A 78 -11.16 -4.48 -4.92
C GLY A 78 -10.57 -4.91 -3.59
N ILE A 79 -9.83 -6.01 -3.64
CA ILE A 79 -9.00 -6.46 -2.52
C ILE A 79 -7.57 -6.00 -2.82
N PHE A 80 -7.02 -5.16 -1.95
CA PHE A 80 -5.71 -4.57 -2.12
C PHE A 80 -4.76 -5.00 -1.02
N ARG A 81 -3.47 -5.02 -1.33
CA ARG A 81 -2.39 -5.10 -0.34
C ARG A 81 -1.23 -4.22 -0.78
N PHE A 82 -0.32 -3.95 0.14
CA PHE A 82 0.86 -3.13 -0.10
C PHE A 82 2.11 -3.99 0.02
N ALA A 83 2.86 -4.07 -1.07
CA ALA A 83 4.12 -4.79 -1.14
C ALA A 83 5.27 -3.79 -1.00
N LYS A 84 6.08 -3.93 0.04
CA LYS A 84 7.28 -3.11 0.27
C LYS A 84 8.51 -3.82 -0.30
N THR A 85 9.39 -3.05 -0.95
CA THR A 85 10.70 -3.56 -1.39
C THR A 85 11.56 -3.97 -0.20
N ALA A 86 12.17 -5.15 -0.28
CA ALA A 86 13.14 -5.62 0.71
C ALA A 86 14.38 -4.71 0.71
N THR A 87 14.79 -4.24 1.87
CA THR A 87 16.13 -3.66 2.05
C THR A 87 16.74 -4.19 3.35
N ALA A 88 18.07 -4.22 3.44
CA ALA A 88 18.79 -4.67 4.63
C ALA A 88 18.49 -3.81 5.88
N ALA A 89 17.91 -2.62 5.70
CA ALA A 89 17.53 -1.66 6.74
C ALA A 89 16.00 -1.48 6.86
N ALA A 90 15.20 -2.47 6.44
CA ALA A 90 13.76 -2.31 6.34
C ALA A 90 13.10 -2.05 7.70
N VAL A 91 12.54 -0.85 7.86
CA VAL A 91 11.70 -0.47 9.00
C VAL A 91 10.23 -0.79 8.69
N GLY A 92 9.41 -1.10 9.69
CA GLY A 92 7.97 -1.26 9.47
C GLY A 92 7.36 0.05 8.98
N VAL A 93 6.51 -0.03 7.96
CA VAL A 93 5.82 1.16 7.41
C VAL A 93 4.39 1.12 7.87
N VAL A 94 3.96 2.25 8.44
CA VAL A 94 2.57 2.48 8.74
C VAL A 94 1.99 3.31 7.61
N LEU A 95 1.05 2.71 6.91
CA LEU A 95 0.24 3.37 5.91
C LEU A 95 -1.08 3.79 6.54
N TYR A 96 -1.55 5.00 6.24
CA TYR A 96 -2.83 5.48 6.74
C TYR A 96 -3.81 5.56 5.58
N SER A 97 -4.98 4.91 5.71
CA SER A 97 -6.11 5.17 4.82
C SER A 97 -7.01 6.25 5.43
N ILE A 98 -7.09 7.40 4.75
CA ILE A 98 -7.99 8.52 5.07
C ILE A 98 -9.08 8.68 4.03
#